data_AF-A0A4Z0R201-F1
#
_entry.id   AF-A0A4Z0R201-F1
#
_cell.length_a   1.000
_cell.length_b   1.000
_cell.length_c   1.000
_cell.angle_alpha   90.00
_cell.angle_beta   90.00
_cell.angle_gamma   90.00
#
_symmetry.space_group_name_H-M   'P 1'
#
loop_
_entity.id
_entity.type
_entity.pdbx_description
1 polymer ?
#
loop_
_entity_poly.entity_id
_entity_poly.type
_entity_poly.pdbx_seq_one_letter_code
_entity_poly.pdbx_strand_id
1 'polypeptide(L)'
;MKKAIFSLCCVILLLLVTPVATFAADSLYRMLYADEVESFKQDQDAMIVGQLTGKQGDKYNVKVLKVLSGKVSSDMILVSDDFTYGWDHTPPMVNDFSVFSLKKSGDFYKKAWGIFRANSGDYRTLELESLNCPIPWLLGDLACIQWYVNSEGKEKDFFGHSGTMYVRRPNGQEVQIYPVPTVHTETATSVNAQNQIRNSPTIKDSIWSNSLSYVLSIIVVILIGIGTAVFARSRKGKVK
;
A
#
# COMPACT_ATOMS: atom_id res chain seq x y z
N MET A 1 16.58 28.30 -32.20
CA MET A 1 16.08 28.45 -30.82
C MET A 1 14.62 28.03 -30.67
N LYS A 2 13.62 28.65 -31.34
CA LYS A 2 12.19 28.32 -31.16
C LYS A 2 11.83 26.81 -31.21
N LYS A 3 12.49 26.05 -32.09
CA LYS A 3 12.25 24.59 -32.25
C LYS A 3 12.81 23.72 -31.11
N ALA A 4 13.93 24.14 -30.50
CA ALA A 4 14.51 23.41 -29.37
C ALA A 4 13.65 23.61 -28.10
N ILE A 5 13.12 24.81 -27.92
CA ILE A 5 12.19 25.14 -26.84
C ILE A 5 10.90 24.31 -27.00
N PHE A 6 10.35 24.21 -28.21
CA PHE A 6 9.16 23.40 -28.47
C PHE A 6 9.36 21.91 -28.16
N SER A 7 10.49 21.34 -28.58
CA SER A 7 10.81 19.93 -28.30
C SER A 7 10.98 19.66 -26.81
N LEU A 8 11.62 20.57 -26.07
CA LEU A 8 11.79 20.47 -24.63
C LEU A 8 10.43 20.53 -23.90
N CYS A 9 9.54 21.44 -24.33
CA CYS A 9 8.18 21.54 -23.79
C CYS A 9 7.38 20.25 -24.02
N CYS A 10 7.48 19.61 -25.19
CA CYS A 10 6.78 18.34 -25.45
C CYS A 10 7.29 17.20 -24.56
N VAL A 11 8.60 17.10 -24.30
CA VAL A 11 9.16 16.07 -23.41
C VAL A 11 8.72 16.31 -21.96
N ILE A 12 8.76 17.56 -21.49
CA ILE A 12 8.26 17.92 -20.14
C ILE A 12 6.78 17.59 -20.02
N LEU A 13 5.96 17.94 -21.03
CA LEU A 13 4.54 17.63 -21.03
C LEU A 13 4.32 16.11 -20.98
N LEU A 14 5.06 15.32 -21.77
CA LEU A 14 4.95 13.86 -21.77
C LEU A 14 5.28 13.24 -20.41
N LEU A 15 6.33 13.75 -19.73
CA LEU A 15 6.72 13.33 -18.38
C LEU A 15 5.69 13.73 -17.31
N LEU A 16 4.90 14.79 -17.54
CA LEU A 16 3.83 15.20 -16.64
C LEU A 16 2.54 14.37 -16.82
N VAL A 17 2.34 13.72 -17.98
CA VAL A 17 1.16 12.87 -18.24
C VAL A 17 1.41 11.40 -17.89
N THR A 18 2.66 10.97 -17.64
CA THR A 18 2.89 9.61 -17.15
C THR A 18 2.30 9.46 -15.75
N PRO A 19 1.34 8.55 -15.53
CA PRO A 19 0.79 8.32 -14.20
C PRO A 19 1.94 7.91 -13.27
N VAL A 20 2.16 8.69 -12.22
CA VAL A 20 2.97 8.26 -11.08
C VAL A 20 2.22 7.09 -10.44
N ALA A 21 2.56 5.87 -10.85
CA ALA A 21 2.11 4.67 -10.18
C ALA A 21 2.78 4.63 -8.80
N THR A 22 2.13 5.26 -7.82
CA THR A 22 2.51 5.13 -6.42
C THR A 22 2.24 3.69 -5.98
N PHE A 23 3.31 2.97 -5.64
CA PHE A 23 3.26 1.57 -5.20
C PHE A 23 2.55 1.45 -3.85
N ALA A 24 1.23 1.23 -3.83
CA ALA A 24 0.47 0.99 -2.59
C ALA A 24 1.04 -0.18 -1.76
N ALA A 25 1.60 -1.19 -2.44
CA ALA A 25 2.31 -2.31 -1.81
C ALA A 25 3.51 -1.86 -0.95
N ASP A 26 4.17 -0.75 -1.29
CA ASP A 26 5.30 -0.22 -0.51
C ASP A 26 4.84 0.33 0.84
N SER A 27 3.69 1.03 0.87
CA SER A 27 3.18 1.62 2.12
C SER A 27 2.71 0.55 3.11
N LEU A 28 2.00 -0.47 2.65
CA LEU A 28 1.59 -1.60 3.50
C LEU A 28 2.83 -2.34 4.04
N TYR A 29 3.80 -2.64 3.18
CA TYR A 29 5.03 -3.31 3.59
C TYR A 29 5.81 -2.49 4.62
N ARG A 30 6.02 -1.19 4.37
CA ARG A 30 6.74 -0.31 5.31
C ARG A 30 6.05 -0.19 6.67
N MET A 31 4.72 -0.16 6.69
CA MET A 31 3.93 -0.12 7.92
C MET A 31 4.11 -1.39 8.76
N LEU A 32 4.08 -2.57 8.14
CA LEU A 32 4.10 -3.87 8.84
C LEU A 32 5.51 -4.34 9.23
N TYR A 33 6.54 -3.84 8.53
CA TYR A 33 7.94 -4.21 8.72
C TYR A 33 8.79 -3.10 9.36
N ALA A 34 8.15 -2.07 9.92
CA ALA A 34 8.82 -0.92 10.52
C ALA A 34 9.87 -1.31 11.56
N ASP A 35 9.63 -2.34 12.37
CA ASP A 35 10.56 -2.77 13.43
C ASP A 35 11.77 -3.57 12.93
N GLU A 36 11.67 -4.15 11.73
CA GLU A 36 12.67 -5.08 11.18
C GLU A 36 13.64 -4.40 10.22
N VAL A 37 13.17 -3.39 9.49
CA VAL A 37 13.96 -2.68 8.50
C VAL A 37 14.34 -1.30 9.04
N GLU A 38 15.65 -1.07 9.21
CA GLU A 38 16.17 0.15 9.86
C GLU A 38 15.70 1.44 9.18
N SER A 39 15.61 1.44 7.85
CA SER A 39 15.10 2.61 7.11
C SER A 39 13.63 2.90 7.40
N PHE A 40 12.83 1.90 7.78
CA PHE A 40 11.39 2.07 8.03
C PHE A 40 11.08 2.48 9.46
N LYS A 41 11.96 2.20 10.43
CA LYS A 41 11.87 2.73 11.80
C LYS A 41 11.80 4.26 11.83
N GLN A 42 12.37 4.92 10.82
CA GLN A 42 12.30 6.37 10.69
C GLN A 42 10.88 6.86 10.36
N ASP A 43 10.04 6.02 9.75
CA ASP A 43 8.70 6.38 9.31
C ASP A 43 7.61 6.07 10.35
N GLN A 44 7.82 5.10 11.23
CA GLN A 44 6.86 4.66 12.25
C GLN A 44 7.58 4.25 13.53
N ASP A 45 7.10 4.76 14.68
CA ASP A 45 7.64 4.42 16.00
C ASP A 45 6.78 3.38 16.73
N ALA A 46 5.49 3.28 16.40
CA ALA A 46 4.59 2.29 16.98
C ALA A 46 3.41 1.98 16.07
N MET A 47 2.93 0.73 16.15
CA MET A 47 1.62 0.32 15.67
C MET A 47 0.80 -0.24 16.83
N ILE A 48 -0.39 0.30 17.08
CA ILE A 48 -1.19 -0.04 18.26
C ILE A 48 -2.66 -0.28 17.93
N VAL A 49 -3.35 -1.02 18.79
CA VAL A 49 -4.81 -0.96 18.94
C VAL A 49 -5.11 -0.06 20.13
N GLY A 50 -6.00 0.91 19.94
CA GLY A 50 -6.33 1.88 20.98
C GLY A 50 -7.78 2.36 20.94
N GLN A 51 -8.17 3.04 22.01
CA GLN A 51 -9.47 3.67 22.16
C GLN A 51 -9.31 5.18 22.39
N LEU A 52 -10.06 5.99 21.65
CA LEU A 52 -10.17 7.42 21.92
C LEU A 52 -11.02 7.63 23.17
N THR A 53 -10.46 8.13 24.27
CA THR A 53 -11.15 8.26 25.57
C THR A 53 -11.55 9.69 25.92
N GLY A 54 -11.01 10.66 25.20
CA GLY A 54 -11.31 12.07 25.41
C GLY A 54 -10.46 12.95 24.50
N LYS A 55 -10.63 14.27 24.64
CA LYS A 55 -9.90 15.26 23.85
C LYS A 55 -9.32 16.34 24.77
N GLN A 56 -8.08 16.74 24.50
CA GLN A 56 -7.37 17.82 25.19
C GLN A 56 -6.82 18.78 24.13
N GLY A 57 -7.54 19.87 23.87
CA GLY A 57 -7.19 20.81 22.80
C GLY A 57 -7.26 20.15 21.42
N ASP A 58 -6.15 20.19 20.69
CA ASP A 58 -5.93 19.62 19.34
C ASP A 58 -5.43 18.16 19.38
N LYS A 59 -5.65 17.45 20.49
CA LYS A 59 -5.15 16.08 20.69
C LYS A 59 -6.22 15.20 21.32
N TYR A 60 -6.25 13.94 20.91
CA TYR A 60 -7.01 12.89 21.57
C TYR A 60 -6.20 12.19 22.65
N ASN A 61 -6.85 11.89 23.78
CA ASN A 61 -6.36 10.93 24.74
C ASN A 61 -6.67 9.52 24.23
N VAL A 62 -5.62 8.74 23.96
CA VAL A 62 -5.74 7.38 23.44
C VAL A 62 -5.29 6.39 24.49
N LYS A 63 -6.21 5.52 24.91
CA LYS A 63 -5.88 4.36 25.73
C LYS A 63 -5.31 3.26 24.84
N VAL A 64 -4.09 2.83 25.12
CA VAL A 64 -3.41 1.76 24.41
C VAL A 64 -3.93 0.43 24.93
N LEU A 65 -4.51 -0.38 24.04
CA LEU A 65 -5.04 -1.71 24.36
C LEU A 65 -4.04 -2.81 23.99
N LYS A 66 -3.31 -2.61 22.90
CA LYS A 66 -2.26 -3.53 22.43
C LYS A 66 -1.22 -2.76 21.64
N VAL A 67 0.06 -3.03 21.90
CA VAL A 67 1.16 -2.68 21.00
C VAL A 67 1.43 -3.87 20.09
N LEU A 68 1.33 -3.67 18.78
CA LEU A 68 1.56 -4.68 17.75
C LEU A 68 3.01 -4.62 17.27
N SER A 69 3.54 -3.41 17.15
CA SER A 69 4.92 -3.13 16.74
C SER A 69 5.42 -1.86 17.43
N GLY A 70 6.74 -1.74 17.60
CA GLY A 70 7.40 -0.58 18.15
C GLY A 70 7.18 -0.40 19.65
N LYS A 71 7.19 0.84 20.12
CA LYS A 71 7.02 1.17 21.55
C LYS A 71 6.28 2.49 21.75
N VAL A 72 5.43 2.52 22.78
CA VAL A 72 4.78 3.74 23.28
C VAL A 72 5.29 4.11 24.67
N SER A 73 5.17 5.39 25.04
CA SER A 73 5.68 5.89 26.33
C SER A 73 4.81 5.54 27.54
N SER A 74 3.54 5.18 27.34
CA SER A 74 2.55 4.96 28.39
C SER A 74 1.34 4.20 27.84
N ASP A 75 0.51 3.63 28.71
CA ASP A 75 -0.80 3.03 28.37
C ASP A 75 -1.85 4.09 28.00
N MET A 76 -1.57 5.36 28.27
CA MET A 76 -2.35 6.52 27.84
C MET A 76 -1.42 7.48 27.10
N ILE A 77 -1.72 7.79 25.84
CA ILE A 77 -0.92 8.68 25.00
C ILE A 77 -1.78 9.80 24.41
N LEU A 78 -1.12 10.87 23.97
CA LEU A 78 -1.75 11.93 23.18
C LEU A 78 -1.48 11.69 21.69
N VAL A 79 -2.53 11.74 20.88
CA VAL A 79 -2.44 11.67 19.42
C VAL A 79 -3.03 12.96 18.84
N SER A 80 -2.32 13.61 17.92
CA SER A 80 -2.80 14.80 17.19
C SER A 80 -4.20 14.54 16.61
N ASP A 81 -5.11 15.51 16.63
CA ASP A 81 -6.45 15.36 16.08
C ASP A 81 -6.54 15.62 14.55
N ASP A 82 -5.42 16.01 13.93
CA ASP A 82 -5.24 16.18 12.49
C ASP A 82 -5.15 14.84 11.75
N PHE A 83 -6.22 14.05 11.80
CA PHE A 83 -6.40 12.85 11.00
C PHE A 83 -7.87 12.52 10.73
N THR A 84 -8.07 11.72 9.69
CA THR A 84 -9.33 11.02 9.38
C THR A 84 -9.06 9.53 9.28
N TYR A 85 -10.12 8.73 9.32
CA TYR A 85 -10.00 7.28 9.24
C TYR A 85 -9.76 6.77 7.82
N GLY A 86 -8.76 5.90 7.67
CA GLY A 86 -8.47 5.18 6.43
C GLY A 86 -8.39 6.09 5.22
N TRP A 87 -9.26 5.83 4.25
CA TRP A 87 -9.40 6.60 3.01
C TRP A 87 -10.60 7.56 3.03
N ASP A 88 -11.30 7.64 4.15
CA ASP A 88 -12.47 8.48 4.32
C ASP A 88 -12.09 9.84 4.91
N HIS A 89 -13.01 10.81 4.77
CA HIS A 89 -12.96 12.10 5.44
C HIS A 89 -13.70 12.09 6.78
N THR A 90 -14.12 10.91 7.26
CA THR A 90 -14.78 10.77 8.55
C THR A 90 -13.81 11.14 9.68
N PRO A 91 -14.14 12.16 10.49
CA PRO A 91 -13.31 12.55 11.62
C PRO A 91 -13.46 11.56 12.79
N PRO A 92 -12.41 11.41 13.61
CA PRO A 92 -12.44 10.59 14.82
C PRO A 92 -13.43 11.11 15.87
N MET A 93 -14.05 10.20 16.61
CA MET A 93 -14.94 10.51 17.73
C MET A 93 -14.47 9.86 19.04
N VAL A 94 -14.76 10.52 20.17
CA VAL A 94 -14.52 9.90 21.49
C VAL A 94 -15.35 8.61 21.60
N ASN A 95 -14.73 7.60 22.20
CA ASN A 95 -15.13 6.19 22.33
C ASN A 95 -14.86 5.30 21.11
N ASP A 96 -14.37 5.83 19.99
CA ASP A 96 -13.98 5.00 18.85
C ASP A 96 -12.79 4.09 19.22
N PHE A 97 -12.84 2.86 18.70
CA PHE A 97 -11.69 1.96 18.66
C PHE A 97 -10.99 2.09 17.31
N SER A 98 -9.67 2.01 17.30
CA SER A 98 -8.91 2.12 16.05
C SER A 98 -7.56 1.41 16.13
N VAL A 99 -7.07 1.02 14.96
CA VAL A 99 -5.67 0.63 14.74
C VAL A 99 -4.91 1.86 14.29
N PHE A 100 -3.82 2.17 14.98
CA PHE A 100 -3.01 3.36 14.72
C PHE A 100 -1.61 2.96 14.27
N SER A 101 -1.15 3.52 13.15
CA SER A 101 0.25 3.63 12.79
C SER A 101 0.74 5.03 13.20
N LEU A 102 1.71 5.10 14.11
CA LEU A 102 2.09 6.31 14.83
C LEU A 102 3.56 6.66 14.69
N LYS A 103 3.83 7.97 14.57
CA LYS A 103 5.16 8.58 14.71
C LYS A 103 5.17 9.53 15.91
N LYS A 104 6.16 9.41 16.78
CA LYS A 104 6.33 10.28 17.94
C LYS A 104 6.80 11.67 17.51
N SER A 105 6.21 12.70 18.09
CA SER A 105 6.52 14.11 17.84
C SER A 105 6.52 14.85 19.18
N GLY A 106 7.69 14.95 19.82
CA GLY A 106 7.78 15.47 21.19
C GLY A 106 7.02 14.60 22.18
N ASP A 107 6.05 15.20 22.89
CA ASP A 107 5.25 14.56 23.93
C ASP A 107 3.94 13.92 23.43
N PHE A 108 3.71 13.93 22.13
CA PHE A 108 2.52 13.35 21.51
C PHE A 108 2.90 12.55 20.25
N TYR A 109 1.90 11.92 19.63
CA TYR A 109 2.04 11.11 18.42
C TYR A 109 1.23 11.71 17.27
N LYS A 110 1.70 11.49 16.04
CA LYS A 110 1.02 11.83 14.79
C LYS A 110 0.78 10.57 13.97
N LYS A 111 -0.18 10.63 13.05
CA LYS A 111 -0.40 9.59 12.05
C LYS A 111 0.89 9.40 11.23
N ALA A 112 1.35 8.15 11.11
CA ALA A 112 2.44 7.76 10.21
C ALA A 112 1.87 7.28 8.87
N TRP A 113 1.42 6.03 8.79
CA TRP A 113 0.89 5.44 7.56
C TRP A 113 -0.64 5.49 7.46
N GLY A 114 -1.34 5.32 8.58
CA GLY A 114 -2.79 5.27 8.61
C GLY A 114 -3.37 5.09 10.00
N ILE A 115 -4.63 5.47 10.16
CA ILE A 115 -5.43 5.16 11.35
C ILE A 115 -6.74 4.59 10.84
N PHE A 116 -7.11 3.38 11.27
CA PHE A 116 -8.26 2.63 10.76
C PHE A 116 -9.25 2.40 11.89
N ARG A 117 -10.51 2.78 11.69
CA ARG A 117 -11.56 2.57 12.68
C ARG A 117 -11.86 1.07 12.82
N ALA A 118 -12.12 0.65 14.04
CA ALA A 118 -12.43 -0.73 14.39
C ALA A 118 -13.75 -0.80 15.16
N ASN A 119 -14.48 -1.89 15.01
CA ASN A 119 -15.74 -2.12 15.71
C ASN A 119 -15.58 -2.38 17.23
N SER A 120 -14.38 -2.77 17.67
CA SER A 120 -14.09 -3.13 19.06
C SER A 120 -12.61 -2.98 19.40
N GLY A 121 -12.29 -3.02 20.70
CA GLY A 121 -10.93 -3.00 21.21
C GLY A 121 -10.29 -4.39 21.39
N ASP A 122 -11.03 -5.47 21.17
CA ASP A 122 -10.48 -6.83 21.22
C ASP A 122 -9.68 -7.10 19.95
N TYR A 123 -8.37 -6.91 20.05
CA TYR A 123 -7.46 -7.03 18.92
C TYR A 123 -7.44 -8.39 18.24
N ARG A 124 -8.01 -9.46 18.84
CA ARG A 124 -8.06 -10.79 18.20
C ARG A 124 -9.25 -10.98 17.27
N THR A 125 -10.32 -10.23 17.52
CA THR A 125 -11.61 -10.41 16.84
C THR A 125 -12.15 -9.12 16.25
N LEU A 126 -11.40 -8.01 16.35
CA LEU A 126 -11.84 -6.75 15.76
C LEU A 126 -11.97 -6.88 14.24
N GLU A 127 -12.87 -6.05 13.72
CA GLU A 127 -13.05 -5.84 12.29
C GLU A 127 -12.76 -4.38 11.99
N LEU A 128 -12.00 -4.15 10.92
CA LEU A 128 -11.71 -2.80 10.45
C LEU A 128 -12.83 -2.33 9.53
N GLU A 129 -13.34 -1.13 9.77
CA GLU A 129 -14.39 -0.54 8.96
C GLU A 129 -13.81 -0.11 7.60
N SER A 130 -14.41 -0.57 6.50
CA SER A 130 -14.00 -0.25 5.13
C SER A 130 -14.47 1.15 4.66
N LEU A 131 -14.44 2.12 5.56
CA LEU A 131 -15.04 3.45 5.39
C LEU A 131 -14.67 4.06 4.04
N ASN A 132 -15.68 4.23 3.18
CA ASN A 132 -15.62 4.84 1.85
C ASN A 132 -14.40 4.43 1.01
N CYS A 133 -13.97 3.16 1.10
CA CYS A 133 -12.83 2.65 0.35
C CYS A 133 -13.04 2.91 -1.15
N PRO A 134 -12.28 3.82 -1.78
CA PRO A 134 -12.60 4.32 -3.11
C PRO A 134 -12.37 3.27 -4.19
N ILE A 135 -11.58 2.24 -3.87
CA ILE A 135 -11.16 1.25 -4.84
C ILE A 135 -11.15 -0.17 -4.25
N PRO A 136 -11.73 -1.19 -4.92
CA PRO A 136 -11.86 -2.53 -4.37
C PRO A 136 -10.56 -3.23 -3.95
N TRP A 137 -9.42 -2.94 -4.59
CA TRP A 137 -8.16 -3.60 -4.23
C TRP A 137 -7.59 -3.14 -2.88
N LEU A 138 -7.92 -1.93 -2.43
CA LEU A 138 -7.50 -1.42 -1.11
C LEU A 138 -8.19 -2.17 0.05
N LEU A 139 -9.32 -2.84 -0.22
CA LEU A 139 -9.94 -3.76 0.74
C LEU A 139 -9.04 -4.97 1.01
N GLY A 140 -8.20 -5.36 0.05
CA GLY A 140 -7.17 -6.37 0.23
C GLY A 140 -6.11 -5.92 1.25
N ASP A 141 -5.64 -4.68 1.15
CA ASP A 141 -4.70 -4.10 2.12
C ASP A 141 -5.34 -4.02 3.51
N LEU A 142 -6.61 -3.59 3.59
CA LEU A 142 -7.35 -3.54 4.86
C LEU A 142 -7.44 -4.93 5.51
N ALA A 143 -7.73 -5.97 4.72
CA ALA A 143 -7.75 -7.35 5.19
C ALA A 143 -6.38 -7.82 5.70
N CYS A 144 -5.28 -7.41 5.05
CA CYS A 144 -3.93 -7.68 5.53
C CYS A 144 -3.66 -7.03 6.88
N ILE A 145 -4.06 -5.75 7.05
CA ILE A 145 -3.91 -5.01 8.32
C ILE A 145 -4.73 -5.69 9.42
N GLN A 146 -5.98 -6.02 9.15
CA GLN A 146 -6.85 -6.71 10.09
C GLN A 146 -6.25 -8.07 10.50
N TRP A 147 -5.76 -8.85 9.54
CA TRP A 147 -5.12 -10.13 9.82
C TRP A 147 -3.85 -9.99 10.67
N TYR A 148 -3.01 -9.02 10.32
CA TYR A 148 -1.81 -8.69 11.09
C TYR A 148 -2.16 -8.35 12.54
N VAL A 149 -3.17 -7.51 12.75
CA VAL A 149 -3.67 -7.13 14.09
C VAL A 149 -4.19 -8.35 14.85
N ASN A 150 -5.06 -9.14 14.22
CA ASN A 150 -5.69 -10.33 14.82
C ASN A 150 -4.70 -11.45 15.14
N SER A 151 -3.55 -11.47 14.45
CA SER A 151 -2.43 -12.37 14.73
C SER A 151 -1.43 -11.81 15.77
N GLU A 152 -1.74 -10.68 16.40
CA GLU A 152 -0.84 -9.96 17.34
C GLU A 152 0.47 -9.51 16.69
N GLY A 153 0.43 -9.18 15.40
CA GLY A 153 1.58 -8.74 14.63
C GLY A 153 2.53 -9.86 14.18
N LYS A 154 2.12 -11.13 14.30
CA LYS A 154 2.97 -12.29 14.01
C LYS A 154 2.95 -12.71 12.55
N GLU A 155 1.80 -12.61 11.88
CA GLU A 155 1.64 -13.06 10.49
C GLU A 155 1.64 -11.85 9.55
N LYS A 156 2.66 -11.75 8.68
CA LYS A 156 2.88 -10.58 7.81
C LYS A 156 3.42 -10.87 6.40
N ASP A 157 3.63 -12.13 6.03
CA ASP A 157 3.99 -12.52 4.66
C ASP A 157 2.74 -12.53 3.78
N PHE A 158 2.31 -11.32 3.40
CA PHE A 158 1.13 -11.09 2.56
C PHE A 158 1.51 -11.04 1.09
N PHE A 159 0.70 -11.64 0.24
CA PHE A 159 0.86 -11.57 -1.21
C PHE A 159 -0.49 -11.56 -1.93
N GLY A 160 -0.50 -10.94 -3.10
CA GLY A 160 -1.69 -10.80 -3.92
C GLY A 160 -1.56 -11.57 -5.24
N HIS A 161 -2.61 -12.27 -5.64
CA HIS A 161 -2.73 -12.85 -6.98
C HIS A 161 -4.14 -12.63 -7.51
N SER A 162 -4.24 -12.01 -8.70
CA SER A 162 -5.51 -11.82 -9.42
C SER A 162 -6.63 -11.18 -8.56
N GLY A 163 -6.28 -10.14 -7.78
CA GLY A 163 -7.23 -9.43 -6.91
C GLY A 163 -7.60 -10.15 -5.61
N THR A 164 -6.99 -11.30 -5.35
CA THR A 164 -7.14 -12.07 -4.10
C THR A 164 -5.90 -11.85 -3.24
N MET A 165 -6.08 -11.62 -1.93
CA MET A 165 -4.98 -11.52 -0.98
C MET A 165 -4.87 -12.78 -0.14
N TYR A 166 -3.64 -13.16 0.13
CA TYR A 166 -3.27 -14.33 0.91
C TYR A 166 -2.25 -13.93 1.97
N VAL A 167 -2.16 -14.76 3.01
CA VAL A 167 -1.07 -14.76 3.98
C VAL A 167 -0.40 -16.12 3.97
N ARG A 168 0.93 -16.12 3.96
CA ARG A 168 1.72 -17.33 4.19
C ARG A 168 2.08 -17.40 5.68
N ARG A 169 1.63 -18.47 6.33
CA ARG A 169 1.91 -18.74 7.73
C ARG A 169 3.32 -19.32 7.93
N PRO A 170 3.89 -19.28 9.16
CA PRO A 170 5.21 -19.86 9.44
C PRO A 170 5.34 -21.35 9.10
N ASN A 171 4.23 -22.09 9.09
CA ASN A 171 4.19 -23.51 8.69
C ASN A 171 4.15 -23.73 7.16
N GLY A 172 4.23 -22.65 6.36
CA GLY A 172 4.12 -22.68 4.90
C GLY A 172 2.70 -22.73 4.36
N GLN A 173 1.68 -22.78 5.22
CA GLN A 173 0.28 -22.76 4.78
C GLN A 173 -0.07 -21.39 4.21
N GLU A 174 -0.68 -21.38 3.03
CA GLU A 174 -1.25 -20.18 2.42
C GLU A 174 -2.75 -20.12 2.74
N VAL A 175 -3.20 -18.98 3.27
CA VAL A 175 -4.59 -18.74 3.65
C VAL A 175 -5.11 -17.53 2.89
N GLN A 176 -6.23 -17.70 2.18
CA GLN A 176 -6.93 -16.58 1.55
C GLN A 176 -7.57 -15.70 2.63
N ILE A 177 -7.28 -14.40 2.58
CA ILE A 177 -7.80 -13.41 3.53
C ILE A 177 -8.72 -12.38 2.85
N TYR A 178 -8.64 -12.25 1.52
CA TYR A 178 -9.54 -11.40 0.74
C TYR A 178 -9.74 -11.93 -0.68
N PRO A 179 -10.96 -11.95 -1.24
CA PRO A 179 -12.22 -11.69 -0.53
C PRO A 179 -12.42 -12.72 0.58
N VAL A 180 -13.12 -12.34 1.65
CA VAL A 180 -13.41 -13.27 2.76
C VAL A 180 -14.16 -14.47 2.16
N PRO A 181 -13.63 -15.70 2.26
CA PRO A 181 -14.29 -16.87 1.69
C PRO A 181 -15.68 -16.98 2.30
N THR A 182 -16.71 -16.95 1.46
CA THR A 182 -18.07 -17.28 1.91
C THR A 182 -18.02 -18.75 2.30
N VAL A 183 -18.27 -19.07 3.57
CA VAL A 183 -18.13 -20.41 4.15
C VAL A 183 -19.08 -21.39 3.46
N HIS A 184 -18.71 -21.91 2.29
CA HIS A 184 -19.35 -23.02 1.58
C HIS A 184 -18.45 -23.75 0.57
N THR A 185 -17.13 -23.52 0.57
CA THR A 185 -16.21 -24.37 -0.19
C THR A 185 -15.16 -24.96 0.74
N GLU A 186 -15.60 -25.90 1.58
CA GLU A 186 -14.70 -26.91 2.11
C GLU A 186 -14.16 -27.74 0.94
N THR A 187 -12.94 -27.44 0.51
CA THR A 187 -12.00 -28.51 0.19
C THR A 187 -10.62 -28.01 0.58
N ALA A 188 -10.26 -28.29 1.83
CA ALA A 188 -8.86 -28.40 2.22
C ALA A 188 -8.24 -29.49 1.35
N THR A 189 -7.77 -29.10 0.16
CA THR A 189 -6.84 -29.93 -0.58
C THR A 189 -5.50 -29.68 0.07
N SER A 190 -5.21 -30.41 1.14
CA SER A 190 -3.85 -30.65 1.59
C SER A 190 -3.16 -31.47 0.49
N VAL A 191 -2.79 -30.81 -0.62
CA VAL A 191 -1.92 -31.40 -1.63
C VAL A 191 -0.57 -31.54 -0.95
N ASN A 192 -0.19 -32.79 -0.67
CA ASN A 192 1.17 -33.19 -0.36
C ASN A 192 2.15 -32.42 -1.28
N ALA A 193 2.94 -31.51 -0.69
CA ALA A 193 3.90 -30.65 -1.35
C ALA A 193 5.06 -31.40 -2.06
N GLN A 194 5.02 -32.74 -2.11
CA GLN A 194 6.02 -33.56 -2.78
C GLN A 194 5.64 -34.05 -4.18
N ASN A 195 4.39 -33.90 -4.65
CA ASN A 195 3.98 -34.38 -5.98
C ASN A 195 3.71 -33.29 -7.04
N GLN A 196 3.86 -32.00 -6.72
CA GLN A 196 3.57 -30.90 -7.66
C GLN A 196 4.75 -30.37 -8.47
N ILE A 197 5.91 -31.04 -8.46
CA ILE A 197 7.05 -30.62 -9.31
C ILE A 197 6.86 -31.00 -10.79
N ARG A 198 5.88 -31.85 -11.16
CA ARG A 198 5.91 -32.47 -12.50
C ARG A 198 4.97 -31.97 -13.58
N ASN A 199 4.02 -31.06 -13.33
CA ASN A 199 3.16 -30.56 -14.42
C ASN A 199 2.77 -29.10 -14.20
N SER A 200 3.69 -28.17 -14.46
CA SER A 200 3.31 -26.79 -14.77
C SER A 200 2.93 -26.72 -16.25
N PRO A 201 1.67 -26.46 -16.62
CA PRO A 201 1.35 -26.03 -17.96
C PRO A 201 2.04 -24.70 -18.24
N THR A 202 2.81 -24.65 -19.32
CA THR A 202 3.47 -23.44 -19.82
C THR A 202 2.40 -22.44 -20.27
N ILE A 203 1.91 -21.60 -19.36
CA ILE A 203 1.04 -20.47 -19.70
C ILE A 203 1.94 -19.36 -20.27
N LYS A 204 2.24 -19.49 -21.57
CA LYS A 204 2.34 -18.32 -22.44
C LYS A 204 0.93 -17.76 -22.50
N ASP A 205 0.71 -16.59 -21.90
CA ASP A 205 -0.23 -15.54 -22.38
C ASP A 205 -0.63 -14.60 -21.23
N SER A 206 0.28 -13.70 -20.83
CA SER A 206 -0.12 -12.38 -20.29
C SER A 206 1.02 -11.33 -20.31
N ILE A 207 2.01 -11.46 -21.20
CA ILE A 207 3.13 -10.50 -21.30
C ILE A 207 2.76 -9.26 -22.17
N TRP A 208 1.53 -9.20 -22.69
CA TRP A 208 1.17 -8.22 -23.73
C TRP A 208 0.53 -6.91 -23.25
N SER A 209 0.05 -6.81 -22.01
CA SER A 209 -0.62 -5.57 -21.56
C SER A 209 0.34 -4.48 -21.05
N ASN A 210 1.50 -4.86 -20.50
CA ASN A 210 2.51 -3.89 -20.04
C ASN A 210 3.58 -3.54 -21.10
N SER A 211 3.69 -4.34 -22.16
CA SER A 211 4.65 -4.08 -23.25
C SER A 211 4.17 -3.04 -24.26
N LEU A 212 2.85 -2.86 -24.42
CA LEU A 212 2.27 -1.86 -25.34
C LEU A 212 2.65 -0.41 -24.99
N SER A 213 2.67 -0.08 -23.69
CA SER A 213 3.09 1.26 -23.21
C SER A 213 4.58 1.53 -23.52
N TYR A 214 5.44 0.54 -23.33
CA TYR A 214 6.87 0.65 -23.56
C TYR A 214 7.22 0.65 -25.07
N VAL A 215 6.49 -0.12 -25.88
CA VAL A 215 6.64 -0.12 -27.33
C VAL A 215 6.20 1.23 -27.92
N LEU A 216 5.11 1.82 -27.43
CA LEU A 216 4.66 3.16 -27.85
C LEU A 216 5.67 4.24 -27.49
N SER A 217 6.28 4.21 -26.30
CA SER A 217 7.29 5.19 -25.91
C SER A 217 8.58 5.06 -26.74
N ILE A 218 9.01 3.85 -27.08
CA ILE A 218 10.14 3.62 -28.00
C ILE A 218 9.83 4.14 -29.41
N ILE A 219 8.63 3.89 -29.94
CA ILE A 219 8.21 4.39 -31.26
C ILE A 219 8.25 5.92 -31.30
N VAL A 220 7.77 6.61 -30.26
CA VAL A 220 7.80 8.08 -30.18
C VAL A 220 9.24 8.61 -30.18
N VAL A 221 10.16 8.00 -29.42
CA VAL A 221 11.58 8.40 -29.40
C VAL A 221 12.23 8.19 -30.78
N ILE A 222 11.96 7.07 -31.46
CA ILE A 222 12.47 6.78 -32.80
C ILE A 222 11.94 7.80 -33.82
N LEU A 223 10.64 8.13 -33.79
CA LEU A 223 10.04 9.11 -34.70
C LEU A 223 10.62 10.52 -34.50
N ILE A 224 10.89 10.92 -33.25
CA ILE A 224 11.58 12.19 -32.94
C ILE A 224 13.02 12.17 -33.47
N GLY A 225 13.73 11.05 -33.30
CA GLY A 225 15.08 10.85 -33.84
C GLY A 225 15.14 10.95 -35.36
N ILE A 226 14.23 10.28 -36.07
CA ILE A 226 14.16 10.31 -37.54
C ILE A 226 13.81 11.72 -38.03
N GLY A 227 12.84 12.39 -37.39
CA GLY A 227 12.46 13.76 -37.74
C GLY A 227 13.62 14.76 -37.63
N THR A 228 14.46 14.63 -36.60
CA THR A 228 15.63 15.50 -36.42
C THR A 228 16.74 15.20 -37.44
N ALA A 229 17.00 13.93 -37.77
CA ALA A 229 18.00 13.52 -38.76
C ALA A 229 17.67 13.95 -40.19
N VAL A 230 16.41 13.77 -40.63
CA VAL A 230 15.94 14.21 -41.95
C VAL A 230 16.06 15.74 -42.10
N PHE A 231 15.73 16.48 -41.03
CA PHE A 231 15.81 17.93 -41.04
C PHE A 231 17.26 18.46 -41.06
N ALA A 232 18.20 17.78 -40.38
CA ALA A 232 19.62 18.11 -40.46
C ALA A 232 20.20 17.90 -41.88
N ARG A 233 19.74 16.88 -42.59
CA ARG A 233 20.16 16.59 -43.97
C ARG A 233 19.64 17.62 -44.98
N SER A 234 18.42 18.12 -44.79
CA SER A 234 17.80 19.16 -45.64
C SER A 234 18.58 20.49 -45.64
N ARG A 235 19.20 20.88 -44.50
CA ARG A 235 19.97 22.14 -44.41
C ARG A 235 21.31 22.14 -45.14
N LYS A 236 21.92 20.97 -45.37
CA LYS A 236 23.20 20.88 -46.10
C LYS A 236 23.05 21.06 -47.62
N GLY A 237 21.83 21.05 -48.16
CA GLY A 237 21.57 21.15 -49.61
C GLY A 237 21.35 22.57 -50.17
N LYS A 238 21.39 23.62 -49.35
CA LYS A 238 21.20 25.01 -49.80
C LYS A 238 22.41 25.87 -49.40
N VAL A 239 23.56 25.58 -49.99
CA VAL A 239 24.68 26.53 -50.08
C VAL A 239 25.12 26.53 -51.54
N LYS A 240 24.55 27.45 -52.31
CA LYS A 240 25.06 27.96 -53.58
C LYS A 240 24.66 29.42 -53.67
#